data_AF-A0A535EPJ2-F1
#
_entry.id   AF-A0A535EPJ2-F1
#
_cell.length_a   1.000
_cell.length_b   1.000
_cell.length_c   1.000
_cell.angle_alpha   90.00
_cell.angle_beta   90.00
_cell.angle_gamma   90.00
#
_symmetry.space_group_name_H-M   'P 1'
#
loop_
_entity.id
_entity.type
_entity.pdbx_description
1 polymer ?
#
loop_
_entity_poly.entity_id
_entity_poly.type
_entity_poly.pdbx_seq_one_letter_code
_entity_poly.pdbx_strand_id
1 'polypeptide(L)'
;MTLRLLSSGVDTLIVTARGGVRSALLVELEAGRKRARHEGGPVPFELGGSGCELLLKPYGWSGYRYWLASPELELWVGAEEGGAGGSAGGGAGAA
;
A
#
# COMPACT_ATOMS: atom_id res chain seq x y z
N MET A 1 12.41 6.14 7.80
CA MET A 1 11.48 6.78 8.72
C MET A 1 10.97 5.69 9.65
N THR A 2 11.02 5.89 10.96
CA THR A 2 10.68 4.86 11.95
C THR A 2 9.57 5.39 12.83
N LEU A 3 8.53 4.58 13.04
CA LEU A 3 7.39 4.93 13.87
C LEU A 3 7.55 4.25 15.23
N ARG A 4 7.47 5.02 16.32
CA ARG A 4 7.63 4.53 17.69
C ARG A 4 6.39 4.91 18.49
N LEU A 5 5.68 3.91 19.00
CA LEU A 5 4.52 4.12 19.87
C LEU A 5 5.01 4.42 21.30
N LEU A 6 4.63 5.56 21.86
CA LEU A 6 5.18 6.09 23.12
C LEU A 6 4.22 6.06 24.31
N SER A 7 2.91 5.94 24.09
CA SER A 7 1.93 5.79 25.18
C SER A 7 0.75 4.90 24.77
N SER A 8 0.16 4.24 25.76
CA SER A 8 -1.09 3.50 25.65
C SER A 8 -2.27 4.45 25.82
N GLY A 9 -3.18 4.47 24.84
CA GLY A 9 -4.36 5.35 24.81
C GLY A 9 -4.81 5.71 23.39
N VAL A 10 -4.02 5.36 22.38
CA VAL A 10 -4.40 5.44 20.98
C VAL A 10 -5.11 4.15 20.61
N ASP A 11 -6.37 4.26 20.17
CA ASP A 11 -7.15 3.15 19.61
C ASP A 11 -6.71 2.84 18.17
N THR A 12 -6.46 3.89 17.38
CA THR A 12 -6.10 3.77 15.96
C THR A 12 -5.10 4.85 15.55
N LEU A 13 -4.06 4.48 14.80
CA LEU A 13 -3.14 5.43 14.17
C LEU A 13 -3.18 5.25 12.65
N ILE A 14 -3.54 6.32 11.93
CA ILE A 14 -3.56 6.34 10.46
C ILE A 14 -2.38 7.16 9.95
N VAL A 15 -1.57 6.56 9.09
CA VAL A 15 -0.38 7.19 8.50
C VAL A 15 -0.46 7.07 7.00
N THR A 16 -0.24 8.17 6.30
CA THR A 16 -0.18 8.20 4.84
C THR A 16 1.16 8.77 4.39
N ALA A 17 1.70 8.22 3.31
CA ALA A 17 2.93 8.70 2.70
C ALA A 17 2.78 8.64 1.18
N ARG A 18 3.40 9.59 0.48
CA ARG A 18 3.51 9.59 -0.98
C ARG A 18 4.96 9.40 -1.39
N GLY A 19 5.19 8.54 -2.36
CA GLY A 19 6.53 8.26 -2.88
C GLY A 19 6.51 7.07 -3.84
N GLY A 20 7.68 6.76 -4.38
CA GLY A 20 7.84 5.57 -5.23
C GLY A 20 7.79 4.28 -4.40
N VAL A 21 7.03 3.30 -4.88
CA VAL A 21 7.09 1.92 -4.39
C VAL A 21 8.17 1.19 -5.19
N ARG A 22 8.99 0.37 -4.52
CA ARG A 22 10.01 -0.45 -5.19
C ARG A 22 9.35 -1.32 -6.26
N SER A 23 9.92 -1.33 -7.47
CA SER A 23 9.38 -2.10 -8.59
C SER A 23 9.24 -3.59 -8.28
N ALA A 24 10.22 -4.19 -7.61
CA ALA A 24 10.16 -5.58 -7.16
C ALA A 24 8.93 -5.85 -6.27
N LEU A 25 8.65 -4.95 -5.32
CA LEU A 25 7.47 -5.07 -4.45
C LEU A 25 6.16 -4.93 -5.24
N LEU A 26 6.11 -4.05 -6.25
CA LEU A 26 4.92 -3.94 -7.11
C LEU A 26 4.67 -5.24 -7.90
N VAL A 27 5.73 -5.90 -8.39
CA VAL A 27 5.63 -7.19 -9.07
C VAL A 27 5.09 -8.27 -8.12
N GLU A 28 5.63 -8.33 -6.90
CA GLU A 28 5.15 -9.26 -5.85
C GLU A 28 3.68 -9.02 -5.51
N LEU A 29 3.28 -7.77 -5.29
CA LEU A 29 1.90 -7.39 -5.00
C LEU A 29 0.94 -7.76 -6.14
N GLU A 30 1.35 -7.55 -7.40
CA GLU A 30 0.52 -7.91 -8.54
C GLU A 30 0.40 -9.43 -8.69
N ALA A 31 1.48 -10.18 -8.48
CA ALA A 31 1.45 -11.65 -8.50
C ALA A 31 0.54 -12.21 -7.39
N GLY A 32 0.69 -11.70 -6.16
CA GLY A 32 -0.15 -12.11 -5.04
C GLY A 32 -1.62 -11.76 -5.26
N ARG A 33 -1.94 -10.60 -5.84
CA ARG A 33 -3.32 -10.21 -6.15
C ARG A 33 -3.93 -11.10 -7.21
N LYS A 34 -3.18 -11.44 -8.27
CA LYS A 34 -3.63 -12.41 -9.29
C LYS A 34 -3.93 -13.76 -8.67
N ARG A 35 -3.08 -14.23 -7.75
CA ARG A 35 -3.31 -15.46 -6.98
C ARG A 35 -4.58 -15.37 -6.13
N ALA A 36 -4.75 -14.29 -5.36
CA ALA A 36 -5.96 -14.06 -4.57
C ALA A 36 -7.25 -14.08 -5.41
N ARG A 37 -7.21 -13.49 -6.61
CA ARG A 37 -8.35 -13.53 -7.54
C ARG A 37 -8.62 -14.93 -8.04
N HIS A 38 -7.57 -15.66 -8.40
CA HIS A 38 -7.68 -17.04 -8.86
C HIS A 38 -8.25 -17.97 -7.78
N GLU A 39 -7.81 -17.81 -6.52
CA GLU A 39 -8.27 -18.60 -5.38
C GLU A 39 -9.62 -18.12 -4.81
N GLY A 40 -10.13 -16.97 -5.28
CA GLY A 40 -11.40 -16.41 -4.84
C GLY A 40 -11.38 -15.80 -3.44
N GLY A 41 -10.20 -15.57 -2.86
CA GLY A 41 -10.08 -15.12 -1.47
C GLY A 41 -8.75 -14.45 -1.12
N PRO A 42 -8.61 -13.90 0.10
CA PRO A 42 -7.36 -13.33 0.59
C PRO A 42 -6.26 -14.40 0.65
N VAL A 43 -5.01 -14.04 0.30
CA VAL A 43 -3.87 -14.97 0.32
C VAL A 43 -2.73 -14.45 1.18
N PRO A 44 -1.94 -15.33 1.83
CA PRO A 44 -0.76 -14.93 2.58
C PRO A 44 0.23 -14.12 1.72
N PHE A 45 0.77 -13.05 2.28
CA PHE A 45 1.72 -12.16 1.63
C PHE A 45 2.78 -11.70 2.64
N GLU A 46 4.05 -11.91 2.34
CA GLU A 46 5.14 -11.43 3.19
C GLU A 46 5.71 -10.12 2.64
N LEU A 47 5.69 -9.06 3.46
CA LEU A 47 6.25 -7.77 3.09
C LEU A 47 7.73 -7.70 3.44
N GLY A 48 8.59 -8.18 2.53
CA GLY A 48 10.04 -8.01 2.63
C GLY A 48 10.66 -8.49 3.94
N GLY A 49 10.16 -9.61 4.49
CA GLY A 49 10.67 -10.20 5.74
C GLY A 49 10.28 -9.45 7.01
N SER A 50 9.21 -8.62 6.98
CA SER A 50 8.77 -7.85 8.16
C SER A 50 8.31 -8.70 9.34
N GLY A 51 8.11 -10.01 9.16
CA GLY A 51 7.55 -10.90 10.17
C GLY A 51 6.06 -10.68 10.42
N CYS A 52 5.40 -9.82 9.64
CA CYS A 52 3.95 -9.59 9.73
C CYS A 52 3.22 -10.58 8.82
N GLU A 53 2.28 -11.33 9.39
CA GLU A 53 1.36 -12.19 8.63
C GLU A 53 0.28 -11.33 7.97
N LEU A 54 0.54 -10.89 6.75
CA LEU A 54 -0.41 -10.10 5.97
C LEU A 54 -1.18 -10.98 4.99
N LEU A 55 -2.46 -10.68 4.81
CA LEU A 55 -3.30 -11.24 3.77
C LEU A 55 -3.54 -10.20 2.69
N LEU A 56 -3.13 -10.50 1.46
CA LEU A 56 -3.41 -9.68 0.30
C LEU A 56 -4.79 -10.02 -0.26
N LYS A 57 -5.65 -9.00 -0.37
CA LYS A 57 -7.02 -9.13 -0.88
C LYS A 57 -7.03 -9.17 -2.42
N PRO A 58 -8.05 -9.82 -3.04
CA PRO A 58 -8.18 -9.88 -4.51
C PRO A 58 -8.54 -8.52 -5.15
N TYR A 59 -9.06 -7.59 -4.35
CA TYR A 59 -9.45 -6.24 -4.74
C TYR A 59 -8.76 -5.19 -3.87
N GLY A 60 -8.67 -3.98 -4.41
CA GLY A 60 -8.21 -2.80 -3.68
C GLY A 60 -9.39 -2.04 -3.07
N TRP A 61 -9.13 -0.82 -2.59
CA TRP A 61 -10.14 0.04 -1.99
C TRP A 61 -9.89 1.50 -2.34
N SER A 62 -10.94 2.23 -2.74
CA SER A 62 -10.95 3.71 -2.90
C SER A 62 -9.71 4.31 -3.57
N GLY A 63 -9.31 3.79 -4.74
CA GLY A 63 -8.15 4.28 -5.50
C GLY A 63 -6.81 3.61 -5.14
N TYR A 64 -6.75 2.87 -4.04
CA TYR A 64 -5.62 2.00 -3.73
C TYR A 64 -5.76 0.66 -4.45
N ARG A 65 -4.75 0.30 -5.24
CA ARG A 65 -4.78 -0.91 -6.08
C ARG A 65 -4.61 -2.19 -5.26
N TYR A 66 -3.81 -2.12 -4.20
CA TYR A 66 -3.49 -3.25 -3.33
C TYR A 66 -3.97 -2.96 -1.91
N TRP A 67 -4.54 -3.99 -1.28
CA TRP A 67 -4.98 -3.95 0.11
C TRP A 67 -4.47 -5.20 0.83
N LEU A 68 -3.62 -4.97 1.83
CA LEU A 68 -3.11 -5.98 2.73
C LEU A 68 -3.73 -5.77 4.10
N ALA A 69 -4.09 -6.86 4.78
CA ALA A 69 -4.68 -6.80 6.10
C ALA A 69 -4.15 -7.92 7.00
N SER A 70 -4.02 -7.62 8.27
CA SER A 70 -3.76 -8.54 9.37
C SER A 70 -4.65 -8.11 10.55
N PRO A 71 -4.74 -8.90 11.64
CA PRO A 71 -5.48 -8.49 12.82
C PRO A 71 -4.98 -7.17 13.44
N GLU A 72 -3.71 -6.81 13.21
CA GLU A 72 -3.04 -5.68 13.88
C GLU A 72 -2.82 -4.46 12.97
N LEU A 73 -2.89 -4.65 11.65
CA LEU A 73 -2.51 -3.64 10.65
C LEU A 73 -3.30 -3.82 9.36
N GLU A 74 -3.77 -2.70 8.82
CA GLU A 74 -4.21 -2.59 7.42
C GLU A 74 -3.28 -1.67 6.63
N LEU A 75 -2.93 -2.10 5.42
CA LEU A 75 -2.04 -1.39 4.52
C LEU A 75 -2.69 -1.28 3.14
N TRP A 76 -2.85 -0.04 2.66
CA TRP A 76 -3.31 0.26 1.31
C TRP A 76 -2.17 0.84 0.49
N VAL A 77 -1.93 0.28 -0.68
CA VAL A 77 -0.85 0.70 -1.57
C VAL A 77 -1.45 1.17 -2.90
N GLY A 78 -1.20 2.44 -3.21
CA GLY A 78 -1.50 3.02 -4.51
C GLY A 78 -0.46 2.56 -5.52
N ALA A 79 -0.89 2.37 -6.76
CA ALA A 79 0.02 2.22 -7.89
C ALA A 79 -0.24 3.38 -8.84
N GLU A 80 0.36 4.55 -8.57
CA GLU A 80 0.52 5.51 -9.66
C GLU A 80 1.51 4.91 -10.66
N GLU A 81 1.09 4.78 -11.92
CA GLU A 81 2.01 4.49 -13.02
C GLU A 81 2.94 5.70 -13.19
N GLY A 82 4.18 5.58 -12.72
CA GLY A 82 5.30 6.41 -13.17
C GLY A 82 5.21 7.92 -12.89
N GLY A 83 5.58 8.32 -11.67
CA GLY A 83 5.98 9.70 -11.38
C GLY A 83 7.45 9.76 -10.98
N ALA A 84 8.36 9.69 -11.96
CA ALA A 84 9.72 10.16 -11.77
C ALA A 84 9.67 11.65 -11.39
N GLY A 85 10.58 12.09 -10.53
CA GLY A 85 10.60 13.46 -10.00
C GLY A 85 10.48 14.55 -11.06
N GLY A 86 9.72 15.60 -10.71
CA GLY A 86 9.54 16.78 -11.55
C GLY A 86 8.54 17.74 -10.92
N SER A 87 9.02 18.55 -9.98
CA SER A 87 8.39 19.83 -9.68
C SER A 87 8.27 20.62 -10.98
N ALA A 88 7.05 20.93 -11.41
CA ALA A 88 6.78 22.02 -12.31
C ALA A 88 5.48 22.69 -11.83
N GLY A 89 5.66 23.72 -11.00
CA GLY A 89 4.66 24.76 -10.87
C GLY A 89 4.46 25.44 -12.22
N GLY A 90 3.22 25.83 -12.51
CA GLY A 90 2.88 26.51 -13.73
C GLY A 90 1.39 26.77 -13.80
N GLY A 91 0.95 27.80 -13.09
CA GLY A 91 -0.40 28.32 -13.24
C GLY A 91 -0.60 28.97 -14.60
N ALA A 92 -1.79 28.79 -15.15
CA ALA A 92 -2.48 29.66 -16.11
C ALA A 92 -3.90 29.11 -16.15
N GLY A 93 -4.96 29.85 -15.89
CA GLY A 93 -5.22 31.23 -16.27
C GLY A 93 -6.63 31.20 -16.88
N ALA A 94 -7.51 32.01 -16.31
CA ALA A 94 -8.91 32.11 -16.66
C ALA A 94 -9.16 32.35 -18.16
N ALA A 95 -10.28 31.82 -18.64
CA ALA A 95 -11.09 32.44 -19.69
C ALA A 95 -12.56 32.14 -19.39
#